data_AF-G7LX82-F1
#
_entry.id   AF-G7LX82-F1
#
_cell.length_a   1.000
_cell.length_b   1.000
_cell.length_c   1.000
_cell.angle_alpha   90.00
_cell.angle_beta   90.00
_cell.angle_gamma   90.00
#
_symmetry.space_group_name_H-M   'P 1'
#
loop_
_entity.id
_entity.type
_entity.pdbx_description
1 polymer ?
#
loop_
_entity_poly.entity_id
_entity_poly.type
_entity_poly.pdbx_seq_one_letter_code
_entity_poly.pdbx_strand_id
1 'polypeptide(L)'
;MKFFRKFSVGKRLVFSYTLLFIIIILVGIIGLKSLSKVNDASNSMYEDDLVSIDILHRLDENSLQINNDILSLIYDNDELMIKQLNDNISSAYAEGDSLVEKYNELNLDDYQKKELSNFNESYKDYRKKGQSVLDFVKGNKYNDAILDYRNLAISQ
;
A
#
# COMPACT_ATOMS: atom_id res chain seq x y z
N MET A 1 -60.70 -23.30 -4.51
CA MET A 1 -61.32 -22.96 -5.82
C MET A 1 -62.61 -22.13 -5.77
N LYS A 2 -63.32 -21.96 -4.64
CA LYS A 2 -64.55 -21.12 -4.58
C LYS A 2 -64.32 -19.63 -4.26
N PHE A 3 -63.11 -19.23 -3.84
CA PHE A 3 -62.81 -17.86 -3.37
C PHE A 3 -62.64 -16.83 -4.51
N PHE A 4 -62.08 -17.24 -5.65
CA PHE A 4 -61.84 -16.38 -6.82
C PHE A 4 -63.07 -16.17 -7.72
N ARG A 5 -64.14 -16.96 -7.53
CA ARG A 5 -65.33 -16.93 -8.38
C ARG A 5 -66.27 -15.75 -8.09
N LYS A 6 -66.08 -15.04 -6.96
CA LYS A 6 -66.88 -13.87 -6.54
C LYS A 6 -66.23 -12.51 -6.84
N PHE A 7 -65.02 -12.48 -7.38
CA PHE A 7 -64.31 -11.24 -7.70
C PHE A 7 -64.73 -10.71 -9.08
N SER A 8 -65.19 -9.45 -9.14
CA SER A 8 -65.44 -8.74 -10.40
C SER A 8 -64.14 -8.58 -11.20
N VAL A 9 -64.25 -8.46 -12.53
CA VAL A 9 -63.10 -8.39 -13.45
C VAL A 9 -62.09 -7.30 -13.04
N GLY A 10 -62.57 -6.12 -12.64
CA GLY A 10 -61.71 -5.03 -12.16
C GLY A 10 -60.88 -5.38 -10.92
N LYS A 11 -61.46 -6.09 -9.94
CA LYS A 11 -60.73 -6.49 -8.72
C LYS A 11 -59.67 -7.56 -9.00
N ARG A 12 -59.87 -8.40 -10.04
CA ARG A 12 -58.86 -9.38 -10.48
C ARG A 12 -57.64 -8.69 -11.09
N LEU A 13 -57.86 -7.67 -11.92
CA LEU A 13 -56.80 -6.87 -12.53
C LEU A 13 -55.97 -6.14 -11.47
N VAL A 14 -56.64 -5.46 -10.53
CA VAL A 14 -55.96 -4.75 -9.42
C VAL A 14 -55.10 -5.73 -8.62
N PHE A 15 -55.64 -6.89 -8.26
CA PHE A 15 -54.89 -7.91 -7.54
C PHE A 15 -53.63 -8.38 -8.28
N SER A 16 -53.71 -8.64 -9.59
CA SER A 16 -52.53 -9.06 -10.37
C SER A 16 -51.48 -7.95 -10.48
N TYR A 17 -51.89 -6.69 -10.64
CA TYR A 17 -50.95 -5.56 -10.68
C TYR A 17 -50.32 -5.29 -9.31
N THR A 18 -51.09 -5.39 -8.22
CA THR A 18 -50.55 -5.30 -6.86
C THR A 18 -49.52 -6.40 -6.61
N LEU A 19 -49.79 -7.63 -7.07
CA LEU A 19 -48.85 -8.74 -6.92
C LEU A 19 -47.55 -8.49 -7.71
N LEU A 20 -47.65 -8.02 -8.97
CA LEU A 20 -46.48 -7.64 -9.76
C LEU A 20 -45.67 -6.53 -9.08
N PHE A 21 -46.34 -5.51 -8.53
CA PHE A 21 -45.70 -4.42 -7.82
C PHE A 21 -44.92 -4.92 -6.60
N ILE A 22 -45.49 -5.86 -5.82
CA ILE A 22 -44.79 -6.48 -4.68
C ILE A 22 -43.53 -7.22 -5.14
N ILE A 23 -43.60 -7.97 -6.25
CA ILE A 23 -42.43 -8.68 -6.80
C ILE A 23 -41.34 -7.68 -7.20
N ILE A 24 -41.71 -6.59 -7.88
CA ILE A 24 -40.76 -5.54 -8.27
C ILE A 24 -40.09 -4.92 -7.04
N ILE A 25 -40.84 -4.61 -5.98
CA ILE A 25 -40.28 -4.09 -4.73
C ILE A 25 -39.29 -5.08 -4.12
N LEU A 26 -39.65 -6.37 -4.04
CA LEU A 26 -38.77 -7.39 -3.47
C LEU A 26 -37.45 -7.51 -4.25
N VAL A 27 -37.52 -7.53 -5.59
CA VAL A 27 -36.34 -7.54 -6.45
C VAL A 27 -35.51 -6.27 -6.27
N GLY A 28 -36.16 -5.10 -6.16
CA GLY A 28 -35.48 -3.83 -5.88
C GLY A 28 -34.73 -3.85 -4.55
N ILE A 29 -35.35 -4.37 -3.48
CA ILE A 29 -34.70 -4.51 -2.17
C ILE A 29 -33.51 -5.47 -2.25
N ILE A 30 -33.64 -6.59 -2.95
CA ILE A 30 -32.54 -7.54 -3.14
C ILE A 30 -31.39 -6.87 -3.90
N GLY A 31 -31.70 -6.18 -5.00
CA GLY A 31 -30.72 -5.45 -5.80
C GLY A 31 -29.95 -4.39 -5.00
N LEU A 32 -30.66 -3.58 -4.21
CA LEU A 32 -30.05 -2.57 -3.34
C LEU A 32 -29.14 -3.21 -2.28
N LYS A 33 -29.57 -4.31 -1.64
CA LYS A 33 -28.74 -5.03 -0.66
C LYS A 33 -27.48 -5.60 -1.29
N SER A 34 -27.60 -6.19 -2.48
CA SER A 34 -26.45 -6.71 -3.23
C SER A 34 -25.48 -5.61 -3.62
N LEU A 35 -25.98 -4.46 -4.09
CA LEU A 35 -25.14 -3.31 -4.42
C LEU A 35 -24.43 -2.71 -3.20
N SER A 36 -25.11 -2.63 -2.05
CA SER A 36 -24.47 -2.20 -0.80
C SER A 36 -23.31 -3.12 -0.43
N LYS A 37 -23.50 -4.44 -0.51
CA LYS A 37 -22.42 -5.40 -0.22
C LYS A 37 -21.23 -5.25 -1.17
N VAL A 38 -21.49 -5.00 -2.46
CA VAL A 38 -20.41 -4.73 -3.43
C VAL A 38 -19.69 -3.45 -3.09
N ASN A 39 -20.42 -2.38 -2.75
CA ASN A 39 -19.84 -1.10 -2.35
C ASN A 39 -18.91 -1.25 -1.14
N ASP A 40 -19.35 -1.97 -0.11
CA ASP A 40 -18.56 -2.21 1.10
C ASP A 40 -17.30 -3.03 0.80
N ALA A 41 -17.42 -4.07 -0.04
CA ALA A 41 -16.29 -4.88 -0.48
C ALA A 41 -15.30 -4.07 -1.35
N SER A 42 -15.79 -3.21 -2.23
CA SER A 42 -14.95 -2.31 -3.02
C SER A 42 -14.22 -1.28 -2.16
N ASN A 43 -14.88 -0.77 -1.12
CA ASN A 43 -14.25 0.17 -0.20
C ASN A 43 -13.14 -0.50 0.62
N SER A 44 -13.38 -1.72 1.12
CA SER A 44 -12.36 -2.51 1.82
C SER A 44 -11.18 -2.86 0.90
N MET A 45 -11.44 -3.30 -0.34
CA MET A 45 -10.37 -3.56 -1.31
C MET A 45 -9.52 -2.31 -1.61
N TYR A 46 -10.12 -1.12 -1.57
CA TYR A 46 -9.37 0.12 -1.77
C TYR A 46 -8.58 0.52 -0.51
N GLU A 47 -9.25 0.69 0.62
CA GLU A 47 -8.66 1.22 1.85
C GLU A 47 -7.73 0.22 2.55
N ASP A 48 -8.08 -1.06 2.58
CA ASP A 48 -7.32 -2.07 3.32
C ASP A 48 -6.21 -2.69 2.46
N ASP A 49 -6.51 -3.01 1.20
CA ASP A 49 -5.58 -3.74 0.34
C ASP A 49 -4.76 -2.81 -0.57
N LEU A 50 -5.41 -1.99 -1.39
CA LEU A 50 -4.72 -1.20 -2.42
C LEU A 50 -3.82 -0.12 -1.82
N VAL A 51 -4.28 0.61 -0.82
CA VAL A 51 -3.47 1.63 -0.11
C VAL A 51 -2.26 0.99 0.56
N SER A 52 -2.46 -0.15 1.22
CA SER A 52 -1.38 -0.92 1.85
C SER A 52 -0.31 -1.34 0.84
N ILE A 53 -0.74 -1.92 -0.29
CA ILE A 53 0.16 -2.35 -1.38
C ILE A 53 0.88 -1.17 -2.03
N ASP A 54 0.21 -0.04 -2.25
CA ASP A 54 0.84 1.18 -2.80
C ASP A 54 1.95 1.69 -1.89
N ILE A 55 1.71 1.75 -0.58
CA ILE A 55 2.73 2.19 0.39
C ILE A 55 3.93 1.24 0.39
N LEU A 56 3.70 -0.07 0.38
CA LEU A 56 4.77 -1.07 0.31
C LEU A 56 5.56 -0.97 -0.99
N HIS A 57 4.89 -0.76 -2.12
CA HIS A 57 5.54 -0.57 -3.41
C HIS A 57 6.43 0.67 -3.41
N ARG A 58 5.95 1.78 -2.86
CA ARG A 58 6.73 3.02 -2.74
C ARG A 58 7.92 2.88 -1.79
N LEU A 59 7.80 2.08 -0.73
CA LEU A 59 8.93 1.75 0.14
C LEU A 59 10.02 0.95 -0.59
N ASP A 60 9.63 0.03 -1.46
CA ASP A 60 10.56 -0.73 -2.30
C ASP A 60 11.26 0.19 -3.31
N GLU A 61 10.51 1.02 -4.03
CA GLU A 61 11.06 2.02 -4.95
C GLU A 61 12.02 2.99 -4.24
N ASN A 62 11.64 3.49 -3.06
CA ASN A 62 12.47 4.37 -2.24
C ASN A 62 13.78 3.68 -1.82
N SER A 63 13.71 2.40 -1.43
CA SER A 63 14.89 1.62 -1.06
C SER A 63 15.82 1.37 -2.25
N LEU A 64 15.26 1.12 -3.44
CA LEU A 64 16.03 1.01 -4.69
C LEU A 64 16.71 2.34 -5.06
N GLN A 65 16.00 3.47 -4.90
CA GLN A 65 16.57 4.78 -5.14
C GLN A 65 17.77 5.04 -4.21
N ILE A 66 17.62 4.79 -2.90
CA ILE A 66 18.72 4.96 -1.93
C ILE A 66 19.92 4.10 -2.33
N ASN A 67 19.71 2.83 -2.69
CA ASN A 67 20.79 1.96 -3.13
C ASN A 67 21.50 2.47 -4.39
N ASN A 68 20.75 2.96 -5.38
CA ASN A 68 21.30 3.52 -6.61
C ASN A 68 22.09 4.82 -6.36
N ASP A 69 21.58 5.68 -5.48
CA ASP A 69 22.27 6.92 -5.11
C ASP A 69 23.55 6.62 -4.32
N ILE A 70 23.54 5.66 -3.39
CA ILE A 70 24.73 5.19 -2.69
C ILE A 70 25.74 4.62 -3.68
N LEU A 71 25.30 3.77 -4.61
CA LEU A 71 26.18 3.20 -5.64
C LEU A 71 26.82 4.29 -6.49
N SER A 72 26.03 5.26 -6.95
CA SER A 72 26.52 6.39 -7.74
C SER A 72 27.54 7.21 -6.95
N LEU A 73 27.26 7.46 -5.66
CA LEU A 73 28.11 8.24 -4.76
C LEU A 73 29.49 7.58 -4.53
N ILE A 74 29.58 6.25 -4.57
CA ILE A 74 30.85 5.53 -4.43
C ILE A 74 31.75 5.71 -5.67
N TYR A 75 31.17 5.91 -6.85
CA TYR A 75 31.90 6.00 -8.13
C TYR A 75 32.07 7.43 -8.66
N ASP A 76 31.40 8.41 -8.06
CA ASP A 76 31.52 9.81 -8.44
C ASP A 76 32.76 10.48 -7.84
N ASN A 77 33.31 11.46 -8.56
CA ASN A 77 34.45 12.26 -8.13
C ASN A 77 34.15 13.77 -8.18
N ASP A 78 32.98 14.19 -8.69
CA ASP A 78 32.54 15.58 -8.66
C ASP A 78 31.93 15.91 -7.30
N GLU A 79 32.57 16.82 -6.54
CA GLU A 79 32.11 17.25 -5.22
C GLU A 79 30.67 17.79 -5.23
N LEU A 80 30.23 18.45 -6.31
CA LEU A 80 28.86 18.93 -6.42
C LEU A 80 27.87 17.77 -6.55
N MET A 81 28.22 16.76 -7.34
CA MET A 81 27.37 15.58 -7.53
C MET A 81 27.33 14.73 -6.25
N ILE A 82 28.48 14.53 -5.59
CA ILE A 82 28.55 13.86 -4.29
C ILE A 82 27.66 14.56 -3.27
N LYS A 83 27.64 15.89 -3.23
CA LYS A 83 26.75 16.63 -2.34
C LYS A 83 25.27 16.41 -2.69
N GLN A 84 24.91 16.51 -3.96
CA GLN A 84 23.54 16.26 -4.43
C GLN A 84 23.05 14.85 -4.09
N LEU A 85 23.89 13.84 -4.32
CA LEU A 85 23.57 12.44 -3.97
C LEU A 85 23.39 12.26 -2.46
N ASN A 86 24.22 12.89 -1.62
CA ASN A 86 24.04 12.86 -0.17
C ASN A 86 22.69 13.48 0.25
N ASP A 87 22.33 14.63 -0.33
CA ASP A 87 21.07 15.32 -0.04
C ASP A 87 19.86 14.48 -0.50
N ASN A 88 19.96 13.82 -1.66
CA ASN A 88 18.94 12.89 -2.18
C ASN A 88 18.75 11.69 -1.25
N ILE A 89 19.84 11.04 -0.81
CA ILE A 89 19.81 9.91 0.12
C ILE A 89 19.15 10.32 1.44
N SER A 90 19.54 11.47 2.00
CA SER A 90 18.93 11.99 3.23
C SER A 90 17.43 12.26 3.07
N SER A 91 17.02 12.80 1.92
CA SER A 91 15.61 13.09 1.62
C SER A 91 14.81 11.80 1.42
N ALA A 92 15.38 10.82 0.73
CA ALA A 92 14.78 9.51 0.50
C ALA A 92 14.59 8.75 1.83
N TYR A 93 15.56 8.82 2.76
CA TYR A 93 15.37 8.27 4.10
C TYR A 93 14.22 8.96 4.86
N ALA A 94 14.08 10.29 4.77
CA ALA A 94 12.96 10.98 5.41
C ALA A 94 11.60 10.59 4.78
N GLU A 95 11.55 10.39 3.46
CA GLU A 95 10.35 9.87 2.80
C GLU A 95 10.03 8.45 3.25
N GLY A 96 11.03 7.57 3.33
CA GLY A 96 10.87 6.21 3.83
C GLY A 96 10.30 6.17 5.26
N ASP A 97 10.77 7.04 6.15
CA ASP A 97 10.20 7.17 7.51
C ASP A 97 8.71 7.55 7.47
N SER A 98 8.34 8.51 6.61
CA SER A 98 6.95 8.91 6.46
C SER A 98 6.07 7.80 5.89
N LEU A 99 6.59 7.00 4.95
CA LEU A 99 5.87 5.86 4.38
C LEU A 99 5.66 4.74 5.42
N VAL A 100 6.68 4.45 6.23
CA VAL A 100 6.57 3.50 7.35
C VAL A 100 5.52 3.96 8.37
N GLU A 101 5.52 5.25 8.72
CA GLU A 101 4.53 5.83 9.64
C GLU A 101 3.11 5.67 9.08
N LYS A 102 2.88 6.02 7.81
CA LYS A 102 1.59 5.84 7.14
C LYS A 102 1.15 4.38 7.10
N TYR A 103 2.06 3.45 6.83
CA TYR A 103 1.75 2.02 6.87
C TYR A 103 1.33 1.56 8.27
N ASN A 104 1.98 2.09 9.31
CA ASN A 104 1.68 1.77 10.70
C ASN A 104 0.34 2.34 11.18
N GLU A 105 -0.19 3.38 10.52
CA GLU A 105 -1.52 3.94 10.78
C GLU A 105 -2.67 3.10 10.21
N LEU A 106 -2.38 2.16 9.30
CA LEU A 106 -3.38 1.26 8.74
C LEU A 106 -3.87 0.24 9.77
N ASN A 107 -5.03 -0.37 9.49
CA ASN A 107 -5.59 -1.42 10.32
C ASN A 107 -4.87 -2.76 10.08
N LEU A 108 -3.67 -2.90 10.64
CA LEU A 108 -2.81 -4.07 10.43
C LEU A 108 -3.24 -5.29 11.27
N ASP A 109 -3.24 -6.45 10.63
CA ASP A 109 -3.36 -7.75 11.31
C ASP A 109 -2.07 -8.13 12.07
N ASP A 110 -2.12 -9.23 12.83
CA ASP A 110 -0.98 -9.67 13.66
C ASP A 110 0.23 -10.09 12.82
N TYR A 111 0.01 -10.59 11.61
CA TYR A 111 1.07 -10.96 10.69
C TYR A 111 1.77 -9.70 10.15
N GLN A 112 0.99 -8.73 9.65
CA GLN A 112 1.49 -7.46 9.15
C GLN A 112 2.26 -6.66 10.21
N LYS A 113 1.77 -6.64 11.46
CA LYS A 113 2.48 -5.98 12.58
C LYS A 113 3.84 -6.64 12.85
N LYS A 114 3.89 -7.97 12.82
CA LYS A 114 5.14 -8.70 13.01
C LYS A 114 6.12 -8.40 11.89
N GLU A 115 5.68 -8.45 10.64
CA GLU A 115 6.55 -8.15 9.49
C GLU A 115 7.00 -6.69 9.47
N LEU A 116 6.15 -5.75 9.86
CA LEU A 116 6.54 -4.34 10.03
C LEU A 116 7.63 -4.18 11.11
N SER A 117 7.54 -4.92 12.21
CA SER A 117 8.59 -4.93 13.24
C SER A 117 9.91 -5.46 12.69
N ASN A 118 9.88 -6.58 11.95
CA ASN A 118 11.07 -7.17 11.33
C ASN A 118 11.69 -6.21 10.29
N PHE A 119 10.83 -5.56 9.50
CA PHE A 119 11.23 -4.56 8.52
C PHE A 119 11.92 -3.39 9.21
N ASN A 120 11.35 -2.83 10.28
CA ASN A 120 11.93 -1.70 11.02
C ASN A 120 13.31 -2.02 11.60
N GLU A 121 13.51 -3.24 12.10
CA GLU A 121 14.82 -3.69 12.57
C GLU A 121 15.84 -3.78 11.42
N SER A 122 15.45 -4.40 10.30
CA SER A 122 16.28 -4.53 9.10
C SER A 122 16.60 -3.16 8.48
N TYR A 123 15.62 -2.26 8.44
CA TYR A 123 15.73 -0.92 7.88
C TYR A 123 16.67 -0.04 8.71
N LYS A 124 16.67 -0.20 10.03
CA LYS A 124 17.63 0.47 10.91
C LYS A 124 19.06 0.01 10.65
N ASP A 125 19.29 -1.28 10.44
CA ASP A 125 20.61 -1.80 10.08
C ASP A 125 21.05 -1.33 8.68
N TYR A 126 20.13 -1.37 7.72
CA TYR A 126 20.31 -0.83 6.36
C TYR A 126 20.75 0.64 6.39
N ARG A 127 20.04 1.50 7.13
CA ARG A 127 20.42 2.91 7.33
C ARG A 127 21.80 3.08 7.93
N LYS A 128 22.12 2.30 8.95
CA LYS A 128 23.42 2.38 9.63
C LYS A 128 24.56 2.01 8.68
N LYS A 129 24.39 0.97 7.87
CA LYS A 129 25.34 0.57 6.82
C LYS A 129 25.44 1.62 5.72
N GLY A 130 24.32 2.15 5.25
CA GLY A 130 24.30 3.25 4.27
C GLY A 130 25.08 4.47 4.78
N GLN A 131 24.84 4.90 6.02
CA GLN A 131 25.57 6.01 6.63
C GLN A 131 27.08 5.75 6.74
N SER A 132 27.48 4.52 7.07
CA SER A 132 28.88 4.09 7.11
C SER A 132 29.56 4.28 5.73
N VAL A 133 28.90 3.88 4.64
CA VAL A 133 29.38 4.11 3.27
C VAL A 133 29.54 5.61 2.98
N LEU A 134 28.56 6.43 3.35
CA LEU A 134 28.61 7.89 3.17
C LEU A 134 29.79 8.51 3.93
N ASP A 135 30.06 8.04 5.14
CA ASP A 135 31.16 8.52 5.97
C ASP A 135 32.54 8.14 5.37
N PHE A 136 32.65 6.95 4.77
CA PHE A 136 33.86 6.56 4.02
C PHE A 136 34.10 7.44 2.79
N VAL A 137 33.06 7.76 2.02
CA VAL A 137 33.18 8.65 0.85
C VAL A 137 33.58 10.06 1.26
N LYS A 138 32.96 10.63 2.31
CA LYS A 138 33.37 11.93 2.88
C LYS A 138 34.83 11.93 3.36
N GLY A 139 35.31 10.79 3.84
CA GLY A 139 36.71 10.59 4.23
C GLY A 139 37.68 10.33 3.09
N ASN A 140 37.24 10.38 1.82
CA ASN A 140 38.00 9.97 0.62
C ASN A 140 38.49 8.50 0.66
N LYS A 141 37.79 7.64 1.40
CA LYS A 141 38.10 6.21 1.57
C LYS A 141 37.23 5.32 0.66
N TYR A 142 37.31 5.56 -0.65
CA TYR A 142 36.45 4.89 -1.63
C TYR A 142 36.59 3.36 -1.64
N ASN A 143 37.79 2.80 -1.41
CA ASN A 143 37.98 1.36 -1.32
C ASN A 143 37.23 0.74 -0.13
N ASP A 144 37.23 1.43 1.02
CA ASP A 144 36.50 0.99 2.21
C ASP A 144 34.99 1.09 1.98
N ALA A 145 34.53 2.17 1.32
CA ALA A 145 33.14 2.36 0.92
C ALA A 145 32.64 1.23 0.00
N ILE A 146 33.44 0.81 -0.98
CA ILE A 146 33.11 -0.32 -1.88
C ILE A 146 32.99 -1.63 -1.09
N LEU A 147 33.90 -1.90 -0.15
CA LEU A 147 33.86 -3.13 0.65
C LEU A 147 32.63 -3.15 1.56
N ASP A 148 32.30 -2.02 2.18
CA ASP A 148 31.13 -1.90 3.06
C ASP A 148 29.81 -2.02 2.28
N TYR A 149 29.72 -1.38 1.10
CA TYR A 149 28.57 -1.51 0.21
C TYR A 149 28.31 -2.95 -0.25
N ARG A 150 29.37 -3.74 -0.51
CA ARG A 150 29.20 -5.16 -0.84
C ARG A 150 28.56 -5.96 0.30
N ASN A 151 28.90 -5.63 1.55
CA ASN A 151 28.27 -6.26 2.72
C ASN A 151 26.80 -5.83 2.91
N LEU A 152 26.41 -4.72 2.29
CA LEU A 152 25.05 -4.20 2.24
C LEU A 152 24.18 -4.99 1.25
N ALA A 153 24.75 -5.39 0.09
CA ALA A 153 24.05 -6.16 -0.95
C ALA A 153 23.92 -7.67 -0.66
N ILE A 154 24.73 -8.23 0.25
CA ILE A 154 24.79 -9.68 0.52
C ILE A 154 23.75 -10.15 1.55
N SER A 155 22.98 -9.25 2.18
CA SER A 155 21.94 -9.62 3.16
C SER A 155 20.54 -9.89 2.55
N GLN A 156 20.47 -10.37 1.31
CA GLN A 156 19.23 -10.93 0.74
C GLN A 156 19.03 -12.39 1.14
#